data_AF-A0A2R6JIB2-F1
#
_entry.id   AF-A0A2R6JIB2-F1
#
_cell.length_a   1.000
_cell.length_b   1.000
_cell.length_c   1.000
_cell.angle_alpha   90.00
_cell.angle_beta   90.00
_cell.angle_gamma   90.00
#
_symmetry.space_group_name_H-M   'P 1'
#
loop_
_entity.id
_entity.type
_entity.pdbx_description
1 polymer ?
#
loop_
_entity_poly.entity_id
_entity_poly.type
_entity_poly.pdbx_seq_one_letter_code
_entity_poly.pdbx_strand_id
1 'polypeptide(L)'
;MGPNLLDGRLGDILSTILTEGSGDVYVVHPTRETIEELVNVAGDHDGDVPTIHLLADDRNLREVMDDFLVASNAADLVHEGTLELRSSEDSAGQSLVVTEESVVALVSAGTRTGGLRTDDDAFVEKARDAYAAEWEAAETYRLRTPPISRVRDTLSSDMGPEAEEDFSEVLASLETARGDGDGLDEVTISLLVAAKNEELFYDISRWGEDVGVASKATFSRMKNRLEDSGLIGTEKVPVDVGRPRQRLTIQDDRLREADSTQLASVAETILN
;
A
#
# COMPACT_ATOMS: atom_id res chain seq x y z
N MET A 1 -27.17 -3.81 -28.34
CA MET A 1 -25.93 -3.03 -28.16
C MET A 1 -26.16 -2.10 -27.00
N GLY A 2 -25.73 -2.52 -25.82
CA GLY A 2 -25.48 -1.58 -24.73
C GLY A 2 -24.28 -0.69 -25.10
N PRO A 3 -24.04 0.40 -24.35
CA PRO A 3 -22.83 1.18 -24.54
C PRO A 3 -21.60 0.31 -24.24
N ASN A 4 -20.63 0.26 -25.15
CA ASN A 4 -19.33 -0.42 -24.94
C ASN A 4 -18.39 0.35 -23.99
N LEU A 5 -18.94 1.34 -23.27
CA LEU A 5 -18.22 2.24 -22.38
C LEU A 5 -18.63 1.91 -20.94
N LEU A 6 -17.67 1.40 -20.16
CA LEU A 6 -17.78 1.29 -18.71
C LEU A 6 -17.53 2.68 -18.08
N ASP A 7 -18.05 2.88 -16.86
CA ASP A 7 -18.24 4.15 -16.15
C ASP A 7 -17.03 5.13 -16.15
N GLY A 8 -17.25 6.39 -15.77
CA GLY A 8 -16.29 7.49 -15.94
C GLY A 8 -15.16 7.60 -14.89
N ARG A 9 -15.05 6.66 -13.96
CA ARG A 9 -13.99 6.60 -12.93
C ARG A 9 -13.32 5.23 -12.97
N LEU A 10 -12.01 5.23 -12.74
CA LEU A 10 -11.19 4.03 -12.81
C LEU A 10 -11.61 2.97 -11.78
N GLY A 11 -11.83 3.35 -10.52
CA GLY A 11 -12.26 2.43 -9.47
C GLY A 11 -13.58 1.72 -9.79
N ASP A 12 -14.56 2.45 -10.33
CA ASP A 12 -15.87 1.88 -10.71
C ASP A 12 -15.71 0.83 -11.84
N ILE A 13 -14.84 1.12 -12.81
CA ILE A 13 -14.51 0.18 -13.90
C ILE A 13 -13.86 -1.09 -13.32
N LEU A 14 -12.83 -0.93 -12.50
CA LEU A 14 -12.09 -2.06 -11.91
C LEU A 14 -12.97 -2.89 -10.99
N SER A 15 -13.78 -2.26 -10.14
CA SER A 15 -14.72 -2.92 -9.25
C SER A 15 -15.74 -3.76 -10.02
N THR A 16 -16.29 -3.19 -11.11
CA THR A 16 -17.20 -3.93 -12.00
C THR A 16 -16.51 -5.15 -12.61
N ILE A 17 -15.28 -4.99 -13.10
CA ILE A 17 -14.52 -6.09 -13.71
C ILE A 17 -14.21 -7.19 -12.70
N LEU A 18 -13.77 -6.85 -11.48
CA LEU A 18 -13.47 -7.84 -10.45
C LEU A 18 -14.73 -8.55 -9.95
N THR A 19 -15.87 -7.86 -9.87
CA THR A 19 -17.17 -8.46 -9.49
C THR A 19 -17.67 -9.45 -10.54
N GLU A 20 -17.52 -9.11 -11.82
CA GLU A 20 -17.98 -9.96 -12.93
C GLU A 20 -16.97 -11.04 -13.30
N GLY A 21 -15.70 -10.85 -12.95
CA GLY A 21 -14.61 -11.74 -13.33
C GLY A 21 -14.62 -13.07 -12.58
N SER A 22 -14.19 -14.13 -13.26
CA SER A 22 -13.89 -15.44 -12.68
C SER A 22 -12.53 -15.92 -13.13
N GLY A 23 -11.93 -16.79 -12.30
CA GLY A 23 -10.63 -17.41 -12.61
C GLY A 23 -9.50 -16.38 -12.66
N ASP A 24 -8.77 -16.37 -13.78
CA ASP A 24 -7.63 -15.48 -14.00
C ASP A 24 -8.03 -14.18 -14.72
N VAL A 25 -7.63 -13.06 -14.13
CA VAL A 25 -7.72 -11.72 -14.71
C VAL A 25 -6.32 -11.17 -14.97
N TYR A 26 -6.00 -10.83 -16.22
CA TYR A 26 -4.73 -10.21 -16.57
C TYR A 26 -4.87 -8.69 -16.63
N VAL A 27 -4.04 -7.97 -15.89
CA VAL A 27 -3.93 -6.51 -15.96
C VAL A 27 -2.58 -6.17 -16.57
N VAL A 28 -2.59 -5.65 -17.80
CA VAL A 28 -1.39 -5.55 -18.63
C VAL A 28 -1.07 -4.09 -18.94
N HIS A 29 0.22 -3.75 -18.83
CA HIS A 29 0.76 -2.39 -18.96
C HIS A 29 -0.07 -1.32 -18.22
N PRO A 30 -0.46 -1.54 -16.96
CA PRO A 30 -1.20 -0.54 -16.20
C PRO A 30 -0.36 0.73 -15.99
N THR A 31 -1.04 1.87 -15.97
CA THR A 31 -0.45 3.11 -15.47
C THR A 31 -0.24 3.01 -13.96
N ARG A 32 0.60 3.86 -13.37
CA ARG A 32 0.79 3.91 -11.90
C ARG A 32 -0.54 4.06 -11.15
N GLU A 33 -1.37 5.00 -11.62
CA GLU A 33 -2.73 5.22 -11.12
C GLU A 33 -3.61 3.96 -11.18
N THR A 34 -3.47 3.15 -12.25
CA THR A 34 -4.21 1.88 -12.38
C THR A 34 -3.72 0.82 -11.40
N ILE A 35 -2.41 0.75 -11.13
CA ILE A 35 -1.86 -0.19 -10.14
C ILE A 35 -2.37 0.18 -8.75
N GLU A 36 -2.26 1.46 -8.37
CA GLU A 36 -2.73 1.97 -7.08
C GLU A 36 -4.23 1.72 -6.89
N GLU A 37 -5.05 2.10 -7.87
CA GLU A 37 -6.50 1.93 -7.79
C GLU A 37 -6.90 0.45 -7.77
N LEU A 38 -6.23 -0.41 -8.52
CA LEU A 38 -6.50 -1.85 -8.50
C LEU A 38 -6.22 -2.47 -7.13
N VAL A 39 -5.10 -2.10 -6.50
CA VAL A 39 -4.76 -2.59 -5.15
C VAL A 39 -5.82 -2.13 -4.14
N ASN A 40 -6.25 -0.87 -4.19
CA ASN A 40 -7.30 -0.37 -3.31
C ASN A 40 -8.62 -1.12 -3.53
N VAL A 41 -9.09 -1.20 -4.78
CA VAL A 41 -10.38 -1.82 -5.12
C VAL A 41 -10.40 -3.31 -4.79
N ALA A 42 -9.28 -4.02 -5.01
CA ALA A 42 -9.17 -5.44 -4.67
C ALA A 42 -9.11 -5.66 -3.15
N GLY A 43 -8.40 -4.80 -2.41
CA GLY A 43 -8.31 -4.87 -0.94
C GLY A 43 -9.64 -4.53 -0.23
N ASP A 44 -10.42 -3.61 -0.80
CA ASP A 44 -11.74 -3.22 -0.28
C ASP A 44 -12.88 -4.10 -0.80
N HIS A 45 -12.60 -5.14 -1.59
CA HIS A 45 -13.63 -5.92 -2.23
C HIS A 45 -14.36 -6.84 -1.24
N ASP A 46 -15.66 -6.65 -1.10
CA ASP A 46 -16.53 -7.55 -0.34
C ASP A 46 -16.82 -8.83 -1.14
N GLY A 47 -15.95 -9.84 -1.07
CA GLY A 47 -16.22 -11.17 -1.65
C GLY A 47 -15.01 -11.90 -2.21
N ASP A 48 -15.28 -12.93 -3.00
CA ASP A 48 -14.23 -13.67 -3.70
C ASP A 48 -13.69 -12.81 -4.86
N VAL A 49 -12.41 -12.42 -4.78
CA VAL A 49 -11.71 -11.71 -5.85
C VAL A 49 -11.05 -12.75 -6.78
N PRO A 50 -11.10 -12.59 -8.11
CA PRO A 50 -10.38 -13.48 -9.02
C PRO A 50 -8.86 -13.38 -8.81
N THR A 51 -8.09 -14.36 -9.30
CA THR A 51 -6.64 -14.25 -9.30
C THR A 51 -6.20 -13.22 -10.33
N ILE A 52 -5.53 -12.17 -9.86
CA ILE A 52 -5.08 -11.04 -10.65
C ILE A 52 -3.62 -11.24 -11.02
N HIS A 53 -3.34 -11.33 -12.32
CA HIS A 53 -1.99 -11.37 -12.90
C HIS A 53 -1.64 -9.98 -13.42
N LEU A 54 -0.86 -9.21 -12.66
CA LEU A 54 -0.48 -7.84 -13.01
C LEU A 54 0.89 -7.80 -13.68
N LEU A 55 0.90 -7.49 -14.97
CA LEU A 55 2.10 -7.35 -15.79
C LEU A 55 2.38 -5.88 -16.10
N ALA A 56 3.41 -5.31 -15.47
CA ALA A 56 3.72 -3.88 -15.57
C ALA A 56 5.21 -3.62 -15.79
N ASP A 57 5.54 -2.38 -16.17
CA ASP A 57 6.94 -1.93 -16.23
C ASP A 57 7.56 -1.92 -14.82
N ASP A 58 8.80 -2.41 -14.71
CA ASP A 58 9.54 -2.50 -13.43
C ASP A 58 9.68 -1.14 -12.72
N ARG A 59 9.81 -0.04 -13.46
CA ARG A 59 9.91 1.30 -12.86
C ARG A 59 8.58 1.74 -12.31
N ASN A 60 7.47 1.52 -13.03
CA ASN A 60 6.14 1.82 -12.53
C ASN A 60 5.84 1.02 -11.26
N LEU A 61 6.19 -0.27 -11.22
CA LEU A 61 6.04 -1.09 -10.03
C LEU A 61 6.88 -0.58 -8.87
N ARG A 62 8.13 -0.17 -9.09
CA ARG A 62 8.97 0.41 -8.02
C ARG A 62 8.38 1.68 -7.47
N GLU A 63 8.02 2.63 -8.34
CA GLU A 63 7.52 3.93 -7.91
C GLU A 63 6.18 3.83 -7.17
N VAL A 64 5.28 2.94 -7.60
CA VAL A 64 4.01 2.70 -6.89
C VAL A 64 4.24 1.99 -5.55
N MET A 65 5.15 1.00 -5.52
CA MET A 65 5.43 0.22 -4.32
C MET A 65 6.41 0.92 -3.35
N ASP A 66 6.86 2.13 -3.68
CA ASP A 66 7.56 3.01 -2.74
C ASP A 66 6.57 3.64 -1.73
N ASP A 67 5.26 3.72 -2.06
CA ASP A 67 4.22 4.08 -1.10
C ASP A 67 3.90 2.90 -0.18
N PHE A 68 4.09 3.08 1.12
CA PHE A 68 3.92 2.00 2.10
C PHE A 68 2.50 1.44 2.13
N LEU A 69 1.47 2.28 2.04
CA LEU A 69 0.08 1.84 2.09
C LEU A 69 -0.25 1.00 0.87
N VAL A 70 0.12 1.44 -0.33
CA VAL A 70 -0.11 0.67 -1.55
C VAL A 70 0.70 -0.63 -1.51
N ALA A 71 1.97 -0.59 -1.12
CA ALA A 71 2.83 -1.76 -1.09
C ALA A 71 2.42 -2.82 -0.04
N SER A 72 1.97 -2.39 1.14
CA SER A 72 1.55 -3.31 2.20
C SER A 72 0.17 -3.91 1.95
N ASN A 73 -0.76 -3.16 1.35
CA ASN A 73 -2.03 -3.71 0.85
C ASN A 73 -1.80 -4.68 -0.32
N ALA A 74 -0.93 -4.35 -1.27
CA ALA A 74 -0.55 -5.27 -2.34
C ALA A 74 0.09 -6.55 -1.79
N ALA A 75 0.89 -6.43 -0.72
CA ALA A 75 1.50 -7.59 -0.06
C ALA A 75 0.48 -8.49 0.64
N ASP A 76 -0.64 -7.96 1.15
CA ASP A 76 -1.76 -8.77 1.64
C ASP A 76 -2.41 -9.56 0.50
N LEU A 77 -2.75 -8.90 -0.60
CA LEU A 77 -3.32 -9.57 -1.77
C LEU A 77 -2.40 -10.66 -2.34
N VAL A 78 -1.08 -10.42 -2.33
CA VAL A 78 -0.08 -11.44 -2.72
C VAL A 78 -0.02 -12.58 -1.72
N HIS A 79 -0.11 -12.28 -0.41
CA HIS A 79 -0.09 -13.30 0.63
C HIS A 79 -1.31 -14.23 0.55
N GLU A 80 -2.47 -13.67 0.21
CA GLU A 80 -3.73 -14.37 0.04
C GLU A 80 -3.81 -15.17 -1.28
N GLY A 81 -2.90 -14.91 -2.23
CA GLY A 81 -2.91 -15.53 -3.55
C GLY A 81 -3.89 -14.88 -4.53
N THR A 82 -4.41 -13.70 -4.18
CA THR A 82 -5.32 -12.90 -5.01
C THR A 82 -4.55 -12.09 -6.06
N LEU A 83 -3.33 -11.66 -5.75
CA LEU A 83 -2.50 -10.85 -6.65
C LEU A 83 -1.16 -11.52 -6.91
N GLU A 84 -0.76 -11.57 -8.17
CA GLU A 84 0.60 -11.87 -8.60
C GLU A 84 1.15 -10.67 -9.39
N LEU A 85 2.44 -10.37 -9.20
CA LEU A 85 3.12 -9.26 -9.85
C LEU A 85 4.26 -9.78 -10.72
N ARG A 86 4.29 -9.38 -12.00
CA ARG A 86 5.43 -9.59 -12.88
C ARG A 86 5.83 -8.31 -13.59
N SER A 87 7.13 -8.17 -13.82
CA SER A 87 7.71 -7.06 -14.57
C SER A 87 7.93 -7.44 -16.03
N SER A 88 7.44 -6.59 -16.94
CA SER A 88 7.76 -6.64 -18.37
C SER A 88 8.81 -5.57 -18.70
N GLU A 89 9.76 -5.92 -19.57
CA GLU A 89 10.69 -4.93 -20.15
C GLU A 89 10.01 -4.10 -21.26
N ASP A 90 8.84 -4.54 -21.74
CA ASP A 90 8.06 -3.80 -22.73
C ASP A 90 7.02 -2.91 -22.03
N SER A 91 7.24 -1.59 -22.13
CA SER A 91 6.34 -0.56 -21.61
C SER A 91 5.48 0.09 -22.70
N ALA A 92 5.57 -0.35 -23.95
CA ALA A 92 4.94 0.31 -25.09
C ALA A 92 3.49 -0.14 -25.38
N GLY A 93 2.84 -0.83 -24.44
CA GLY A 93 1.50 -1.36 -24.60
C GLY A 93 0.37 -0.43 -24.15
N GLN A 94 -0.85 -0.78 -24.55
CA GLN A 94 -2.06 -0.15 -24.04
C GLN A 94 -2.45 -0.80 -22.71
N SER A 95 -2.95 0.00 -21.76
CA SER A 95 -3.45 -0.56 -20.50
C SER A 95 -4.73 -1.36 -20.76
N LEU A 96 -4.67 -2.65 -20.44
CA LEU A 96 -5.74 -3.61 -20.72
C LEU A 96 -6.06 -4.43 -19.48
N VAL A 97 -7.33 -4.76 -19.33
CA VAL A 97 -7.81 -5.78 -18.41
C VAL A 97 -8.45 -6.89 -19.22
N VAL A 98 -7.99 -8.12 -19.05
CA VAL A 98 -8.43 -9.29 -19.81
C VAL A 98 -9.00 -10.33 -18.86
N THR A 99 -10.30 -10.60 -18.98
CA THR A 99 -11.03 -11.61 -18.22
C THR A 99 -11.36 -12.81 -19.10
N GLU A 100 -12.08 -13.81 -18.58
CA GLU A 100 -12.52 -14.97 -19.37
C GLU A 100 -13.55 -14.58 -20.44
N GLU A 101 -14.30 -13.51 -20.19
CA GLU A 101 -15.46 -13.13 -20.99
C GLU A 101 -15.25 -11.82 -21.77
N SER A 102 -14.23 -11.03 -21.43
CA SER A 102 -14.06 -9.72 -22.06
C SER A 102 -12.63 -9.17 -22.02
N VAL A 103 -12.37 -8.24 -22.94
CA VAL A 103 -11.20 -7.37 -22.92
C VAL A 103 -11.68 -5.93 -22.73
N VAL A 104 -11.08 -5.24 -21.77
CA VAL A 104 -11.34 -3.83 -21.47
C VAL A 104 -10.07 -3.02 -21.67
N ALA A 105 -10.10 -2.08 -22.61
CA ALA A 105 -9.03 -1.09 -22.76
C ALA A 105 -9.30 0.13 -21.89
N LEU A 106 -8.35 0.48 -21.02
CA LEU A 106 -8.43 1.64 -20.16
C LEU A 106 -7.91 2.87 -20.90
N VAL A 107 -8.77 3.86 -21.08
CA VAL A 107 -8.47 5.07 -21.85
C VAL A 107 -8.61 6.30 -20.95
N SER A 108 -7.49 6.94 -20.66
CA SER A 108 -7.44 8.20 -19.90
C SER A 108 -7.70 9.41 -20.81
N ALA A 109 -8.59 10.30 -20.37
CA ALA A 109 -8.93 11.56 -21.01
C ALA A 109 -8.98 12.70 -19.98
N GLY A 110 -7.81 13.28 -19.68
CA GLY A 110 -7.67 14.25 -18.60
C GLY A 110 -7.79 13.57 -17.24
N THR A 111 -8.72 14.03 -16.40
CA THR A 111 -8.96 13.48 -15.05
C THR A 111 -10.03 12.38 -15.04
N ARG A 112 -10.31 11.77 -16.19
CA ARG A 112 -11.33 10.72 -16.33
C ARG A 112 -10.71 9.55 -17.05
N THR A 113 -11.07 8.35 -16.63
CA THR A 113 -10.71 7.12 -17.30
C THR A 113 -11.99 6.41 -17.71
N GLY A 114 -12.05 5.97 -18.96
CA GLY A 114 -13.16 5.18 -19.51
C GLY A 114 -12.67 3.79 -19.93
N GLY A 115 -13.52 2.77 -19.75
CA GLY A 115 -13.22 1.41 -20.19
C GLY A 115 -13.92 1.10 -21.51
N LEU A 116 -13.15 0.79 -22.56
CA LEU A 116 -13.69 0.29 -23.83
C LEU A 116 -13.73 -1.24 -23.79
N ARG A 117 -14.94 -1.81 -23.70
CA ARG A 117 -15.15 -3.25 -23.56
C ARG A 117 -15.47 -3.92 -24.90
N THR A 118 -14.95 -5.12 -25.09
CA THR A 118 -15.37 -6.07 -26.11
C THR A 118 -15.55 -7.46 -25.50
N ASP A 119 -16.58 -8.18 -25.95
CA ASP A 119 -16.99 -9.53 -25.57
C ASP A 119 -17.00 -10.47 -26.80
N ASP A 120 -16.18 -10.15 -27.81
CA ASP A 120 -16.01 -10.98 -29.00
C ASP A 120 -15.15 -12.19 -28.65
N ASP A 121 -15.78 -13.36 -28.52
CA ASP A 121 -15.15 -14.61 -28.06
C ASP A 121 -13.80 -14.89 -28.73
N ALA A 122 -13.71 -14.72 -30.06
CA ALA A 122 -12.50 -15.01 -30.82
C ALA A 122 -11.37 -14.02 -30.52
N PHE A 123 -11.70 -12.75 -30.28
CA PHE A 123 -10.73 -11.75 -29.84
C PHE A 123 -10.32 -11.97 -28.38
N VAL A 124 -11.25 -12.28 -27.48
CA VAL A 124 -11.00 -12.53 -26.06
C VAL A 124 -10.05 -13.73 -25.88
N GLU A 125 -10.35 -14.86 -26.53
CA GLU A 125 -9.49 -16.06 -26.50
C GLU A 125 -8.06 -15.73 -26.96
N LYS A 126 -7.94 -15.03 -28.09
CA LYS A 126 -6.64 -14.64 -28.64
C LYS A 126 -5.86 -13.69 -27.71
N ALA A 127 -6.55 -12.75 -27.06
CA ALA A 127 -5.93 -11.83 -26.12
C ALA A 127 -5.46 -12.57 -24.85
N ARG A 128 -6.29 -13.47 -24.31
CA ARG A 128 -5.91 -14.33 -23.17
C ARG A 128 -4.67 -15.16 -23.48
N ASP A 129 -4.65 -15.86 -24.61
CA ASP A 129 -3.51 -16.69 -25.01
C ASP A 129 -2.22 -15.87 -25.14
N ALA A 130 -2.32 -14.67 -25.72
CA ALA A 130 -1.18 -13.78 -25.89
C ALA A 130 -0.60 -13.33 -24.54
N TYR A 131 -1.43 -12.84 -23.63
CA TYR A 131 -0.97 -12.30 -22.36
C TYR A 131 -0.65 -13.37 -21.32
N ALA A 132 -1.27 -14.55 -21.40
CA ALA A 132 -0.83 -15.72 -20.63
C ALA A 132 0.58 -16.15 -21.04
N ALA A 133 0.90 -16.16 -22.34
CA ALA A 133 2.24 -16.46 -22.82
C ALA A 133 3.27 -15.39 -22.40
N GLU A 134 2.90 -14.11 -22.46
CA GLU A 134 3.76 -13.02 -21.99
C GLU A 134 3.99 -13.10 -20.48
N TRP A 135 2.93 -13.37 -19.71
CA TRP A 135 2.99 -13.59 -18.27
C TRP A 135 4.01 -14.67 -17.90
N GLU A 136 3.91 -15.85 -18.52
CA GLU A 136 4.82 -16.97 -18.26
C GLU A 136 6.28 -16.65 -18.58
N ALA A 137 6.52 -15.78 -19.56
CA ALA A 137 7.87 -15.33 -19.93
C ALA A 137 8.42 -14.21 -19.04
N ALA A 138 7.55 -13.47 -18.34
CA ALA A 138 7.92 -12.31 -17.53
C ALA A 138 8.55 -12.69 -16.18
N GLU A 139 9.36 -11.77 -15.64
CA GLU A 139 10.04 -11.98 -14.35
C GLU A 139 9.11 -11.67 -13.18
N THR A 140 9.15 -12.51 -12.13
CA THR A 140 8.41 -12.25 -10.89
C THR A 140 8.91 -11.00 -10.18
N TYR A 141 8.00 -10.06 -9.91
CA TYR A 141 8.28 -8.90 -9.09
C TYR A 141 8.05 -9.25 -7.61
N ARG A 142 9.05 -9.02 -6.76
CA ARG A 142 8.98 -9.35 -5.33
C ARG A 142 8.83 -8.10 -4.48
N LEU A 143 7.73 -8.04 -3.73
CA LEU A 143 7.51 -7.01 -2.72
C LEU A 143 8.50 -7.18 -1.56
N ARG A 144 9.01 -6.04 -1.08
CA ARG A 144 9.88 -5.98 0.10
C ARG A 144 9.11 -5.61 1.36
N THR A 145 8.01 -4.88 1.17
CA THR A 145 7.12 -4.41 2.22
C THR A 145 6.32 -5.59 2.79
N PRO A 146 6.19 -5.70 4.11
CA PRO A 146 5.34 -6.72 4.73
C PRO A 146 3.85 -6.44 4.47
N PRO A 147 2.99 -7.47 4.53
CA PRO A 147 1.53 -7.29 4.45
C PRO A 147 0.99 -6.42 5.59
N ILE A 148 0.01 -5.55 5.32
CA ILE A 148 -0.50 -4.61 6.33
C ILE A 148 -1.21 -5.34 7.47
N SER A 149 -1.91 -6.44 7.17
CA SER A 149 -2.52 -7.32 8.18
C SER A 149 -1.49 -7.82 9.20
N ARG A 150 -0.33 -8.27 8.73
CA ARG A 150 0.77 -8.73 9.58
C ARG A 150 1.35 -7.60 10.42
N VAL A 151 1.48 -6.40 9.86
CA VAL A 151 1.94 -5.22 10.60
C VAL A 151 1.00 -4.93 11.76
N ARG A 152 -0.32 -4.86 11.50
CA ARG A 152 -1.35 -4.63 12.52
C ARG A 152 -1.36 -5.73 13.59
N ASP A 153 -1.42 -6.99 13.18
CA ASP A 153 -1.47 -8.14 14.09
C ASP A 153 -0.26 -8.16 15.04
N THR A 154 0.94 -7.93 14.50
CA THR A 154 2.17 -7.96 15.30
C THR A 154 2.34 -6.72 16.16
N LEU A 155 1.86 -5.55 15.70
CA LEU A 155 1.84 -4.35 16.52
C LEU A 155 0.92 -4.54 17.73
N SER A 156 -0.26 -5.11 17.52
CA SER A 156 -1.21 -5.46 18.59
C SER A 156 -0.60 -6.46 19.58
N SER A 157 0.09 -7.49 19.08
CA SER A 157 0.69 -8.52 19.94
C SER A 157 1.89 -8.03 20.75
N ASP A 158 2.73 -7.18 20.16
CA ASP A 158 4.03 -6.80 20.74
C ASP A 158 3.98 -5.48 21.50
N MET A 159 3.08 -4.57 21.11
CA MET A 159 2.95 -3.21 21.66
C MET A 159 1.55 -2.90 22.22
N GLY A 160 0.61 -3.84 22.12
CA GLY A 160 -0.72 -3.72 22.67
C GLY A 160 -1.77 -3.22 21.67
N PRO A 161 -3.06 -3.49 21.95
CA PRO A 161 -4.15 -3.14 21.05
C PRO A 161 -4.31 -1.63 20.85
N GLU A 162 -4.00 -0.81 21.87
CA GLU A 162 -4.07 0.66 21.75
C GLU A 162 -3.07 1.21 20.73
N ALA A 163 -1.86 0.63 20.66
CA ALA A 163 -0.87 1.03 19.66
C ALA A 163 -1.28 0.62 18.24
N GLU A 164 -1.91 -0.54 18.08
CA GLU A 164 -2.46 -0.95 16.79
C GLU A 164 -3.64 -0.07 16.35
N GLU A 165 -4.56 0.23 17.25
CA GLU A 165 -5.70 1.11 16.98
C GLU A 165 -5.22 2.51 16.57
N ASP A 166 -4.30 3.10 17.33
CA ASP A 166 -3.68 4.39 17.01
C ASP A 166 -3.00 4.38 15.62
N PHE A 167 -2.27 3.31 15.29
CA PHE A 167 -1.62 3.16 13.99
C PHE A 167 -2.63 3.07 12.85
N SER A 168 -3.67 2.24 13.01
CA SER A 168 -4.73 2.05 12.04
C SER A 168 -5.53 3.34 11.81
N GLU A 169 -5.79 4.13 12.86
CA GLU A 169 -6.44 5.44 12.75
C GLU A 169 -5.58 6.47 12.00
N VAL A 170 -4.26 6.48 12.21
CA VAL A 170 -3.33 7.35 11.47
C VAL A 170 -3.30 6.98 9.99
N LEU A 171 -3.25 5.69 9.66
CA LEU A 171 -3.25 5.24 8.28
C LEU A 171 -4.56 5.59 7.56
N ALA A 172 -5.70 5.37 8.19
CA ALA A 172 -7.00 5.71 7.61
C ALA A 172 -7.14 7.22 7.31
N SER A 173 -6.51 8.08 8.14
CA SER A 173 -6.52 9.53 7.88
C SER A 173 -5.62 9.91 6.69
N LEU A 174 -4.49 9.24 6.52
CA LEU A 174 -3.60 9.42 5.36
C LEU A 174 -4.24 8.96 4.04
N GLU A 175 -4.95 7.84 4.05
CA GLU A 175 -5.69 7.34 2.88
C GLU A 175 -6.74 8.35 2.40
N THR A 176 -7.46 8.97 3.35
CA THR A 176 -8.50 9.97 3.05
C THR A 176 -7.90 11.30 2.56
N ALA A 177 -6.67 11.61 2.97
CA ALA A 177 -5.97 12.84 2.60
C ALA A 177 -5.27 12.77 1.22
N ARG A 178 -5.34 11.63 0.51
CA ARG A 178 -4.62 11.37 -0.75
C ARG A 178 -4.75 12.51 -1.77
N GLY A 179 -3.68 13.28 -1.83
CA GLY A 179 -3.27 14.17 -2.90
C GLY A 179 -1.79 14.44 -2.69
N ASP A 180 -0.95 13.82 -3.51
CA ASP A 180 0.48 14.13 -3.72
C ASP A 180 1.56 13.23 -3.09
N GLY A 181 1.26 12.03 -2.57
CA GLY A 181 2.30 10.99 -2.33
C GLY A 181 3.47 11.40 -1.42
N ASP A 182 3.31 12.47 -0.65
CA ASP A 182 4.30 13.08 0.24
C ASP A 182 3.84 12.96 1.71
N GLY A 183 3.14 11.86 2.00
CA GLY A 183 2.68 11.52 3.35
C GLY A 183 3.82 11.07 4.25
N LEU A 184 3.58 11.04 5.56
CA LEU A 184 4.57 10.49 6.50
C LEU A 184 4.90 9.03 6.18
N ASP A 185 6.20 8.71 6.16
CA ASP A 185 6.65 7.33 6.03
C ASP A 185 6.24 6.46 7.22
N GLU A 186 6.18 5.16 6.99
CA GLU A 186 5.73 4.16 7.96
C GLU A 186 6.57 4.14 9.24
N VAL A 187 7.86 4.47 9.14
CA VAL A 187 8.77 4.56 10.29
C VAL A 187 8.40 5.75 11.16
N THR A 188 8.04 6.87 10.55
CA THR A 188 7.59 8.08 11.22
C THR A 188 6.29 7.83 11.95
N ILE A 189 5.30 7.24 11.28
CA ILE A 189 4.02 6.86 11.88
C ILE A 189 4.24 5.93 13.07
N SER A 190 5.03 4.86 12.87
CA SER A 190 5.38 3.89 13.91
C SER A 190 6.00 4.55 15.14
N LEU A 191 6.88 5.54 14.95
CA LEU A 191 7.52 6.26 16.04
C LEU A 191 6.59 7.24 16.75
N LEU A 192 5.67 7.89 16.04
CA LEU A 192 4.68 8.78 16.63
C LEU A 192 3.67 8.00 17.47
N VAL A 193 3.17 6.88 16.95
CA VAL A 193 2.28 5.95 17.67
C VAL A 193 2.99 5.39 18.91
N ALA A 194 4.23 4.93 18.78
CA ALA A 194 5.02 4.45 19.91
C ALA A 194 5.26 5.56 20.95
N ALA A 195 5.50 6.80 20.52
CA ALA A 195 5.65 7.94 21.43
C ALA A 195 4.35 8.32 22.14
N LYS A 196 3.20 8.22 21.46
CA LYS A 196 1.87 8.45 22.05
C LYS A 196 1.53 7.39 23.10
N ASN A 197 1.92 6.14 22.86
CA ASN A 197 1.71 5.02 23.77
C ASN A 197 2.83 4.82 24.81
N GLU A 198 3.77 5.77 24.91
CA GLU A 198 4.89 5.71 25.85
C GLU A 198 5.75 4.44 25.75
N GLU A 199 5.86 3.91 24.54
CA GLU A 199 6.57 2.67 24.24
C GLU A 199 8.10 2.85 24.28
N LEU A 200 8.81 1.76 24.51
CA LEU A 200 10.26 1.79 24.50
C LEU A 200 10.77 1.79 23.06
N PHE A 201 11.67 2.73 22.74
CA PHE A 201 12.32 2.81 21.42
C PHE A 201 12.99 1.48 21.02
N TYR A 202 13.51 0.76 22.01
CA TYR A 202 14.11 -0.55 21.78
C TYR A 202 13.12 -1.58 21.24
N ASP A 203 11.89 -1.57 21.75
CA ASP A 203 10.87 -2.56 21.39
C ASP A 203 10.28 -2.22 20.01
N ILE A 204 9.91 -0.95 19.73
CA ILE A 204 9.44 -0.54 18.38
C ILE A 204 10.50 -0.73 17.29
N SER A 205 11.77 -0.39 17.55
CA SER A 205 12.83 -0.55 16.54
C SER A 205 13.22 -2.01 16.31
N ARG A 206 13.00 -2.88 17.30
CA ARG A 206 13.16 -4.33 17.13
C ARG A 206 11.98 -4.89 16.35
N TRP A 207 10.75 -4.57 16.76
CA TRP A 207 9.53 -4.97 16.08
C TRP A 207 9.59 -4.61 14.59
N GLY A 208 9.90 -3.35 14.26
CA GLY A 208 9.94 -2.89 12.87
C GLY A 208 11.00 -3.60 12.02
N GLU A 209 12.11 -4.04 12.62
CA GLU A 209 13.12 -4.85 11.92
C GLU A 209 12.67 -6.30 11.75
N ASP A 210 12.04 -6.89 12.77
CA ASP A 210 11.60 -8.29 12.76
C ASP A 210 10.40 -8.50 11.80
N VAL A 211 9.52 -7.50 11.67
CA VAL A 211 8.38 -7.51 10.74
C VAL A 211 8.81 -7.14 9.32
N GLY A 212 9.92 -6.41 9.17
CA GLY A 212 10.45 -5.97 7.87
C GLY A 212 9.98 -4.58 7.43
N VAL A 213 9.46 -3.76 8.36
CA VAL A 213 9.10 -2.35 8.14
C VAL A 213 10.36 -1.55 7.78
N ALA A 214 11.37 -1.55 8.66
CA ALA A 214 12.65 -0.91 8.38
C ALA A 214 13.77 -1.39 9.30
N SER A 215 15.02 -1.12 8.92
CA SER A 215 16.17 -1.45 9.76
C SER A 215 16.21 -0.64 11.05
N LYS A 216 16.84 -1.18 12.11
CA LYS A 216 17.10 -0.43 13.36
C LYS A 216 17.85 0.89 13.14
N ALA A 217 18.73 0.93 12.13
CA ALA A 217 19.46 2.14 11.78
C ALA A 217 18.53 3.22 11.19
N THR A 218 17.54 2.81 10.39
CA THR A 218 16.50 3.71 9.85
C THR A 218 15.65 4.28 10.99
N PHE A 219 15.14 3.42 11.87
CA PHE A 219 14.42 3.86 13.08
C PHE A 219 15.25 4.84 13.92
N SER A 220 16.53 4.56 14.16
CA SER A 220 17.38 5.46 14.94
C SER A 220 17.59 6.82 14.28
N ARG A 221 17.74 6.89 12.96
CA ARG A 221 17.88 8.16 12.24
C ARG A 221 16.58 8.95 12.30
N MET A 222 15.45 8.31 12.05
CA MET A 222 14.15 8.97 12.09
C MET A 222 13.83 9.47 13.50
N LYS A 223 14.04 8.63 14.53
CA LYS A 223 13.89 9.02 15.93
C LYS A 223 14.68 10.27 16.29
N ASN A 224 15.95 10.37 15.84
CA ASN A 224 16.75 11.58 16.05
C ASN A 224 16.18 12.78 15.29
N ARG A 225 15.71 12.61 14.05
CA ARG A 225 15.06 13.70 13.27
C ARG A 225 13.81 14.23 13.99
N LEU A 226 12.99 13.35 14.54
CA LEU A 226 11.79 13.73 15.29
C LEU A 226 12.13 14.39 16.63
N GLU A 227 13.18 13.94 17.32
CA GLU A 227 13.71 14.61 18.54
C GLU A 227 14.25 16.01 18.21
N ASP A 228 15.06 16.13 17.16
CA ASP A 228 15.64 17.41 16.72
C ASP A 228 14.57 18.43 16.29
N SER A 229 13.44 17.93 15.79
CA SER A 229 12.27 18.75 15.41
C SER A 229 11.34 19.05 16.59
N GLY A 230 11.62 18.51 17.78
CA GLY A 230 10.82 18.72 18.99
C GLY A 230 9.47 17.98 19.02
N LEU A 231 9.25 17.04 18.09
CA LEU A 231 8.00 16.27 18.03
C LEU A 231 7.93 15.22 19.13
N ILE A 232 9.03 14.51 19.33
CA ILE A 232 9.16 13.46 20.35
C ILE A 232 10.37 13.72 21.24
N GLY A 233 10.42 13.02 22.36
CA GLY A 233 11.52 13.02 23.31
C GLY A 233 11.74 11.63 23.89
N THR A 234 12.83 11.48 24.63
CA THR A 234 13.14 10.22 25.30
C THR A 234 13.36 10.36 26.80
N GLU A 235 12.75 9.45 27.55
CA GLU A 235 12.97 9.29 28.99
C GLU A 235 13.80 8.04 29.28
N LYS A 236 14.70 8.11 30.26
CA LYS A 236 15.54 6.97 30.63
C LYS A 236 14.77 6.02 31.53
N VAL A 237 14.66 4.77 31.11
CA VAL A 237 14.07 3.67 31.87
C VAL A 237 15.18 2.74 32.36
N PRO A 238 15.40 2.62 33.68
CA PRO A 238 16.38 1.70 34.24
C PRO A 238 16.11 0.26 33.83
N VAL A 239 17.17 -0.51 33.65
CA VAL A 239 17.13 -1.97 33.40
C VAL A 239 18.17 -2.66 34.27
N ASP A 240 17.95 -3.94 34.57
CA ASP A 240 18.80 -4.71 35.49
C ASP A 240 20.26 -4.84 35.02
N VAL A 241 20.48 -4.94 33.70
CA VAL A 241 21.81 -5.03 33.11
C VAL A 241 21.87 -4.22 31.82
N GLY A 242 22.90 -3.39 31.69
CA GLY A 242 23.20 -2.63 30.47
C GLY A 242 22.85 -1.15 30.55
N ARG A 243 22.68 -0.52 29.38
CA ARG A 243 22.28 0.90 29.30
C ARG A 243 20.78 1.02 29.53
N PRO A 244 20.32 2.08 30.22
CA PRO A 244 18.89 2.37 30.33
C PRO A 244 18.23 2.37 28.95
N ARG A 245 17.01 1.82 28.88
CA ARG A 245 16.17 1.92 27.69
C ARG A 245 15.63 3.34 27.58
N GLN A 246 15.19 3.69 26.37
CA GLN A 246 14.60 4.98 26.08
C GLN A 246 13.10 4.79 25.86
N ARG A 247 12.28 5.36 26.74
CA ARG A 247 10.85 5.51 26.52
C ARG A 247 10.62 6.70 25.61
N LEU A 248 9.82 6.51 24.57
CA LEU A 248 9.40 7.58 23.67
C LEU A 248 8.26 8.37 24.33
N THR A 249 8.23 9.68 24.12
CA THR A 249 7.18 10.57 24.62
C THR A 249 6.90 11.66 23.60
N ILE A 250 5.66 12.12 23.50
CA ILE A 250 5.31 13.28 22.67
C ILE A 250 5.77 14.58 23.36
N GLN A 251 6.46 15.45 22.62
CA GLN A 251 7.02 16.72 23.12
C GLN A 251 6.33 17.97 22.53
N ASP A 252 5.70 17.87 21.37
CA ASP A 252 4.92 18.98 20.82
C ASP A 252 3.54 19.07 21.48
N ASP A 253 3.15 20.25 21.95
CA ASP A 253 1.86 20.48 22.63
C ASP A 253 0.67 20.10 21.73
N ARG A 254 0.75 20.39 20.42
CA ARG A 254 -0.33 20.06 19.46
C ARG A 254 -0.48 18.57 19.28
N LEU A 255 0.64 17.82 19.25
CA LEU A 255 0.59 16.37 19.16
C LEU A 255 0.04 15.73 20.45
N ARG A 256 0.24 16.33 21.64
CA ARG A 256 -0.36 15.81 22.88
C ARG A 256 -1.87 16.01 22.95
N GLU A 257 -2.36 17.07 22.32
CA GLU A 257 -3.80 17.38 22.25
C GLU A 257 -4.48 16.70 21.05
N ALA A 258 -3.70 16.23 20.08
CA ALA A 258 -4.19 15.55 18.88
C ALA A 258 -4.73 14.15 19.19
N ASP A 259 -5.84 13.80 18.56
CA ASP A 259 -6.23 12.41 18.41
C ASP A 259 -5.33 11.71 17.36
N SER A 260 -5.43 10.39 17.24
CA SER A 260 -4.60 9.59 16.33
C SER A 260 -4.75 10.05 14.88
N THR A 261 -5.97 10.35 14.46
CA THR A 261 -6.27 10.78 13.08
C THR A 261 -5.56 12.08 12.71
N GLN A 262 -5.27 12.92 13.71
CA GLN A 262 -4.59 14.20 13.54
C GLN A 262 -3.07 14.10 13.60
N LEU A 263 -2.49 13.03 14.17
CA LEU A 263 -1.03 12.90 14.37
C LEU A 263 -0.25 13.11 13.08
N ALA A 264 -0.70 12.51 11.98
CA ALA A 264 -0.04 12.64 10.69
C ALA A 264 -0.02 14.09 10.19
N SER A 265 -1.20 14.70 10.11
CA SER A 265 -1.36 16.09 9.62
C SER A 265 -0.56 17.11 10.44
N VAL A 266 -0.51 16.93 11.77
CA VAL A 266 0.24 17.80 12.67
C VAL A 266 1.75 17.62 12.46
N ALA A 267 2.23 16.39 12.35
CA ALA A 267 3.65 16.11 12.13
C ALA A 267 4.14 16.58 10.75
N GLU A 268 3.35 16.41 9.67
CA GLU A 268 3.68 16.93 8.34
C GLU A 268 3.85 18.44 8.33
N THR A 269 2.98 19.17 9.03
CA THR A 269 3.05 20.63 9.16
C THR A 269 4.36 21.12 9.80
N ILE A 270 5.05 20.25 10.54
CA ILE A 270 6.25 20.58 11.31
C ILE A 270 7.53 20.11 10.59
N LEU A 271 7.43 19.01 9.85
CA LEU A 271 8.56 18.41 9.14
C LEU A 271 8.82 19.05 7.77
N ASN A 272 7.83 19.77 7.22
CA ASN A 272 7.89 20.56 5.98
C ASN A 272 8.18 22.04 6.26
#